data_AF-M1K6E1-F1
#
_entry.id   AF-M1K6E1-F1
#
_cell.length_a   1.000
_cell.length_b   1.000
_cell.length_c   1.000
_cell.angle_alpha   90.00
_cell.angle_beta   90.00
_cell.angle_gamma   90.00
#
_symmetry.space_group_name_H-M   'P 1'
#
loop_
_entity.id
_entity.type
_entity.pdbx_description
1 polymer ?
#
loop_
_entity_poly.entity_id
_entity_poly.type
_entity_poly.pdbx_seq_one_letter_code
_entity_poly.pdbx_strand_id
1 'polypeptide(L)'
;MEQIRHIRDILGRLNFSPDCEVRASELKEIQWYVVYYYYNHGLALTPALDFYREALNSIRDDLESKGNSAGIAVVDAALEALKALSDLVEGETPDSTSDLSGYRCFESRFGTFPNYFHSIDDLHEKFPKLFREFKNAVEKMFPYIEDLDTQGYSTVREPTLVMSLRAVFLGLIEENYRGEEGNHNNWPNCCLRIFGRTVNILGLYILDKYFHDIVNNNTFIECLSEILQELTTLEKAVGRRMFPNGQGARIRDALHDILDSLDSLFEKFRNLRIAYDQAVVDIGENGALFGPRFDE
;
A
#
# COMPACT_ATOMS: atom_id res chain seq x y z
N MET A 1 -5.79 -6.23 -16.68
CA MET A 1 -4.43 -5.74 -17.02
C MET A 1 -4.41 -4.39 -17.76
N GLU A 2 -5.19 -4.20 -18.83
CA GLU A 2 -5.21 -2.91 -19.57
C GLU A 2 -5.67 -1.72 -18.71
N GLN A 3 -6.63 -1.92 -17.81
CA GLN A 3 -7.12 -0.85 -16.91
C GLN A 3 -6.10 -0.44 -15.84
N ILE A 4 -5.39 -1.40 -15.24
CA ILE A 4 -4.26 -1.12 -14.33
C ILE A 4 -3.18 -0.34 -15.08
N ARG A 5 -2.87 -0.70 -16.34
CA ARG A 5 -1.93 0.06 -17.18
C ARG A 5 -2.39 1.49 -17.40
N HIS A 6 -3.66 1.72 -17.68
CA HIS A 6 -4.19 3.08 -17.86
C HIS A 6 -4.04 3.93 -16.59
N ILE A 7 -4.39 3.38 -15.43
CA ILE A 7 -4.21 4.04 -14.13
C ILE A 7 -2.72 4.35 -13.87
N ARG A 8 -1.82 3.40 -14.17
CA ARG A 8 -0.36 3.60 -14.07
C ARG A 8 0.13 4.72 -14.99
N ASP A 9 -0.34 4.75 -16.24
CA ASP A 9 0.02 5.80 -17.21
C ASP A 9 -0.39 7.18 -16.69
N ILE A 10 -1.57 7.30 -16.07
CA ILE A 10 -2.02 8.55 -15.45
C ILE A 10 -1.07 8.93 -14.31
N LEU A 11 -0.79 8.00 -13.40
CA LEU A 11 0.10 8.22 -12.25
C LEU A 11 1.55 8.55 -12.67
N GLY A 12 2.06 7.91 -13.72
CA GLY A 12 3.40 8.15 -14.27
C GLY A 12 3.53 9.47 -15.03
N ARG A 13 2.41 10.00 -15.56
CA ARG A 13 2.35 11.32 -16.21
C ARG A 13 2.12 12.46 -15.23
N LEU A 14 1.97 12.18 -13.93
CA LEU A 14 2.01 13.20 -12.89
C LEU A 14 3.44 13.73 -12.79
N ASN A 15 3.84 14.54 -13.78
CA ASN A 15 5.10 15.26 -13.77
C ASN A 15 4.85 16.60 -13.07
N PHE A 16 5.46 16.73 -11.90
CA PHE A 16 5.16 17.72 -10.88
C PHE A 16 5.76 19.09 -11.20
N SER A 17 5.25 19.76 -12.22
CA SER A 17 5.56 21.19 -12.37
C SER A 17 4.82 21.99 -11.28
N PRO A 18 5.50 22.85 -10.52
CA PRO A 18 4.91 23.66 -9.44
C PRO A 18 3.93 24.73 -9.93
N ASP A 19 3.58 24.76 -11.21
CA ASP A 19 2.84 25.85 -11.88
C ASP A 19 1.33 25.90 -11.54
N CYS A 20 0.84 25.06 -10.62
CA CYS A 20 -0.55 25.09 -10.17
C CYS A 20 -0.62 24.88 -8.65
N GLU A 21 -0.83 25.96 -7.89
CA GLU A 21 -0.81 25.96 -6.42
C GLU A 21 -1.80 24.97 -5.79
N VAL A 22 -3.01 24.84 -6.34
CA VAL A 22 -4.05 23.92 -5.84
C VAL A 22 -3.65 22.46 -6.02
N ARG A 23 -3.11 22.10 -7.19
CA ARG A 23 -2.61 20.75 -7.45
C ARG A 23 -1.36 20.43 -6.63
N ALA A 24 -0.54 21.45 -6.32
CA ALA A 24 0.63 21.28 -5.48
C ALA A 24 0.28 21.01 -4.00
N SER A 25 -0.83 21.53 -3.48
CA SER A 25 -1.27 21.25 -2.09
C SER A 25 -1.86 19.84 -1.94
N GLU A 26 -2.78 19.44 -2.81
CA GLU A 26 -3.40 18.10 -2.79
C GLU A 26 -2.34 17.01 -2.96
N LEU A 27 -1.36 17.26 -3.84
CA LEU A 27 -0.26 16.34 -4.05
C LEU A 27 0.62 16.16 -2.80
N LYS A 28 0.98 17.26 -2.14
CA LYS A 28 1.79 17.20 -0.90
C LYS A 28 1.08 16.40 0.18
N GLU A 29 -0.24 16.51 0.25
CA GLU A 29 -1.07 15.73 1.16
C GLU A 29 -1.02 14.23 0.82
N ILE A 30 -1.17 13.87 -0.46
CA ILE A 30 -1.09 12.46 -0.88
C ILE A 30 0.31 11.88 -0.65
N GLN A 31 1.36 12.62 -0.94
CA GLN A 31 2.75 12.20 -0.66
C GLN A 31 3.01 12.04 0.84
N TRP A 32 2.44 12.93 1.66
CA TRP A 32 2.47 12.77 3.11
C TRP A 32 1.75 11.50 3.54
N TYR A 33 0.58 11.19 2.97
CA TYR A 33 -0.14 9.95 3.26
C TYR A 33 0.64 8.71 2.86
N VAL A 34 1.30 8.70 1.68
CA VAL A 34 2.18 7.60 1.26
C VAL A 34 3.22 7.31 2.33
N VAL A 35 3.95 8.34 2.73
CA VAL A 35 5.02 8.27 3.73
C VAL A 35 4.47 7.84 5.09
N TYR A 36 3.37 8.46 5.53
CA TYR A 36 2.73 8.16 6.81
C TYR A 36 2.31 6.69 6.89
N TYR A 37 1.61 6.17 5.88
CA TYR A 37 1.13 4.79 5.92
C TYR A 37 2.26 3.78 5.73
N TYR A 38 3.16 4.01 4.77
CA TYR A 38 4.30 3.13 4.55
C TYR A 38 5.13 2.98 5.83
N TYR A 39 5.46 4.10 6.50
CA TYR A 39 6.23 4.05 7.74
C TYR A 39 5.42 3.56 8.93
N ASN A 40 4.16 3.94 9.14
CA ASN A 40 3.41 3.41 10.28
C ASN A 40 3.25 1.89 10.21
N HIS A 41 3.08 1.34 9.01
CA HIS A 41 2.97 -0.11 8.83
C HIS A 41 4.32 -0.83 8.91
N GLY A 42 5.42 -0.21 8.45
CA GLY A 42 6.78 -0.73 8.65
C GLY A 42 7.27 -0.60 10.10
N LEU A 43 7.07 0.55 10.75
CA LEU A 43 7.42 0.81 12.14
C LEU A 43 6.63 -0.08 13.11
N ALA A 44 5.41 -0.50 12.75
CA ALA A 44 4.66 -1.48 13.55
C ALA A 44 5.30 -2.88 13.52
N LEU A 45 6.12 -3.19 12.51
CA LEU A 45 6.86 -4.46 12.45
C LEU A 45 8.17 -4.43 13.24
N THR A 46 8.86 -3.29 13.32
CA THR A 46 10.19 -3.22 13.94
C THR A 46 10.21 -3.82 15.36
N PRO A 47 9.30 -3.47 16.29
CA PRO A 47 9.34 -4.06 17.62
C PRO A 47 8.97 -5.54 17.64
N ALA A 48 8.21 -6.03 16.65
CA ALA A 48 7.92 -7.45 16.51
C ALA A 48 9.17 -8.22 16.05
N LEU A 49 9.91 -7.68 15.08
CA LEU A 49 11.18 -8.23 14.61
C LEU A 49 12.24 -8.23 15.72
N ASP A 50 12.33 -7.14 16.48
CA ASP A 50 13.25 -7.03 17.63
C ASP A 50 12.93 -8.07 18.71
N PHE A 51 11.64 -8.23 19.05
CA PHE A 51 11.21 -9.28 19.98
C PHE A 51 11.69 -10.67 19.56
N TYR A 52 11.53 -11.03 18.28
CA TYR A 52 11.99 -12.33 17.79
C TYR A 52 13.51 -12.46 17.79
N ARG A 53 14.22 -11.38 17.49
CA ARG A 53 15.69 -11.34 17.53
C ARG A 53 16.19 -11.59 18.95
N GLU A 54 15.62 -10.92 19.94
CA GLU A 54 15.94 -11.11 21.35
C GLU A 54 15.61 -12.54 21.84
N ALA A 55 14.42 -13.05 21.49
CA ALA A 55 14.00 -14.40 21.86
C ALA A 55 14.94 -15.48 21.28
N LEU A 56 15.32 -15.35 20.00
CA LEU A 56 16.23 -16.28 19.36
C LEU A 56 17.64 -16.22 19.97
N ASN A 57 18.16 -15.02 20.26
CA ASN A 57 19.45 -14.87 20.93
C ASN A 57 19.44 -15.50 22.33
N SER A 58 18.36 -15.33 23.10
CA SER A 58 18.20 -15.96 24.42
C SER A 58 18.25 -17.49 24.34
N ILE A 59 17.55 -18.09 23.36
CA ILE A 59 17.61 -19.54 23.11
C ILE A 59 19.01 -19.97 22.68
N ARG A 60 19.67 -19.18 21.84
CA ARG A 60 21.02 -19.46 21.36
C ARG A 60 22.01 -19.52 22.52
N ASP A 61 21.96 -18.55 23.44
CA ASP A 61 22.81 -18.48 24.63
C ASP A 61 22.58 -19.67 25.58
N ASP A 62 21.32 -20.07 25.78
CA ASP A 62 20.97 -21.28 26.56
C ASP A 62 21.58 -22.55 25.93
N LEU A 63 21.45 -22.71 24.61
CA LEU A 63 22.02 -23.84 23.88
C LEU A 63 23.54 -23.86 23.88
N GLU A 64 24.20 -22.69 23.83
CA GLU A 64 25.64 -22.55 23.98
C GLU A 64 26.10 -23.01 25.37
N SER A 65 25.39 -22.60 26.43
CA SER A 65 25.70 -23.03 27.80
C SER A 65 25.60 -24.56 27.98
N LYS A 66 24.74 -25.20 27.18
CA LYS A 66 24.51 -26.65 27.16
C LYS A 66 25.40 -27.41 26.16
N GLY A 67 26.21 -26.70 25.37
CA GLY A 67 27.07 -27.31 24.33
C GLY A 67 26.30 -27.96 23.18
N ASN A 68 25.05 -27.52 22.91
CA ASN A 68 24.18 -28.11 21.90
C ASN A 68 24.40 -27.50 20.51
N SER A 69 25.49 -27.89 19.84
CA SER A 69 25.86 -27.41 18.51
C SER A 69 24.78 -27.60 17.43
N ALA A 70 24.02 -28.69 17.50
CA ALA A 70 22.93 -28.94 16.55
C ALA A 70 21.79 -27.94 16.74
N GLY A 71 21.40 -27.64 17.99
CA GLY A 71 20.40 -26.62 18.29
C GLY A 71 20.85 -25.22 17.85
N ILE A 72 22.10 -24.84 18.14
CA ILE A 72 22.66 -23.53 17.76
C ILE A 72 22.54 -23.30 16.25
N ALA A 73 22.93 -24.29 15.43
CA ALA A 73 22.88 -24.17 13.99
C ALA A 73 21.46 -23.92 13.45
N VAL A 74 20.43 -24.47 14.12
CA VAL A 74 19.03 -24.24 13.72
C VAL A 74 18.56 -22.84 14.15
N VAL A 75 18.97 -22.36 15.33
CA VAL A 75 18.65 -21.01 15.79
C VAL A 75 19.34 -19.96 14.91
N ASP A 76 20.60 -20.17 14.54
CA ASP A 76 21.33 -19.30 13.60
C ASP A 76 20.60 -19.22 12.24
N ALA A 77 20.05 -20.33 11.75
CA ALA A 77 19.25 -20.32 10.53
C ALA A 77 17.94 -19.53 10.67
N ALA A 78 17.30 -19.55 11.85
CA ALA A 78 16.12 -18.74 12.13
C ALA A 78 16.45 -17.25 12.26
N LEU A 79 17.60 -16.90 12.85
CA LEU A 79 18.12 -15.54 12.90
C LEU A 79 18.40 -14.98 11.51
N GLU A 80 19.04 -15.76 10.62
CA GLU A 80 19.28 -15.34 9.23
C GLU A 80 17.97 -15.15 8.45
N ALA A 81 16.98 -16.03 8.64
CA ALA A 81 15.66 -15.87 8.01
C ALA A 81 14.91 -14.63 8.55
N LEU A 82 15.00 -14.36 9.85
CA LEU A 82 14.45 -13.15 10.46
C LEU A 82 15.15 -11.89 9.95
N LYS A 83 16.47 -11.94 9.76
CA LYS A 83 17.25 -10.84 9.20
C LYS A 83 16.82 -10.52 7.77
N ALA A 84 16.60 -11.52 6.93
CA ALA A 84 16.09 -11.30 5.57
C ALA A 84 14.70 -10.61 5.55
N LEU A 85 13.82 -10.95 6.51
CA LEU A 85 12.54 -10.25 6.72
C LEU A 85 12.74 -8.80 7.16
N SER A 86 13.65 -8.58 8.11
CA SER A 86 14.00 -7.26 8.64
C SER A 86 14.60 -6.39 7.53
N ASP A 87 15.55 -6.89 6.75
CA ASP A 87 16.16 -6.16 5.62
C ASP A 87 15.13 -5.75 4.54
N LEU A 88 14.09 -6.56 4.31
CA LEU A 88 13.00 -6.23 3.38
C LEU A 88 12.17 -5.03 3.87
N VAL A 89 12.02 -4.88 5.19
CA VAL A 89 11.16 -3.87 5.83
C VAL A 89 11.95 -2.61 6.21
N GLU A 90 13.19 -2.80 6.65
CA GLU A 90 14.09 -1.78 7.21
C GLU A 90 14.98 -1.10 6.19
N GLY A 91 14.91 -1.46 4.90
CA GLY A 91 15.67 -0.78 3.87
C GLY A 91 15.29 0.71 3.84
N GLU A 92 15.94 1.54 4.65
CA GLU A 92 15.86 3.00 4.79
C GLU A 92 14.57 3.60 5.39
N THR A 93 14.27 3.29 6.66
CA THR A 93 13.53 4.23 7.50
C THR A 93 14.35 5.52 7.65
N PRO A 94 13.84 6.70 7.25
CA PRO A 94 14.53 7.96 7.44
C PRO A 94 14.66 8.16 8.94
N ASP A 95 15.83 8.64 9.36
CA ASP A 95 16.12 8.94 10.76
C ASP A 95 14.94 9.73 11.35
N SER A 96 14.36 9.19 12.42
CA SER A 96 13.23 9.75 13.17
C SER A 96 13.51 11.13 13.77
N THR A 97 14.74 11.61 13.62
CA THR A 97 15.23 12.93 14.03
C THR A 97 15.13 13.99 12.94
N SER A 98 14.79 13.60 11.71
CA SER A 98 14.70 14.54 10.59
C SER A 98 13.30 15.14 10.48
N ASP A 99 13.22 16.44 10.74
CA ASP A 99 12.05 17.30 10.58
C ASP A 99 11.73 17.49 9.08
N LEU A 100 11.46 16.39 8.38
CA LEU A 100 11.20 16.36 6.95
C LEU A 100 9.70 16.23 6.76
N SER A 101 9.10 17.31 6.23
CA SER A 101 7.73 17.27 5.71
C SER A 101 7.54 16.05 4.82
N GLY A 102 6.37 15.40 4.88
CA GLY A 102 6.10 14.14 4.18
C GLY A 102 6.42 14.16 2.67
N TYR A 103 6.37 15.34 2.04
CA TYR A 103 6.87 15.58 0.69
C TYR A 103 8.35 15.22 0.50
N ARG A 104 9.24 15.72 1.36
CA ARG A 104 10.70 15.49 1.24
C ARG A 104 11.05 14.04 1.49
N CYS A 105 10.35 13.40 2.43
CA CYS A 105 10.48 11.96 2.69
C CYS A 105 10.02 11.13 1.49
N PHE A 106 8.96 11.56 0.79
CA PHE A 106 8.50 10.87 -0.42
C PHE A 106 9.52 10.99 -1.55
N GLU A 107 10.04 12.19 -1.81
CA GLU A 107 11.06 12.41 -2.84
C GLU A 107 12.34 11.64 -2.56
N SER A 108 12.84 11.66 -1.31
CA SER A 108 14.07 10.96 -0.95
C SER A 108 13.91 9.45 -1.04
N ARG A 109 12.73 8.94 -0.70
CA ARG A 109 12.47 7.49 -0.57
C ARG A 109 12.02 6.84 -1.87
N PHE A 110 11.06 7.46 -2.54
CA PHE A 110 10.41 6.91 -3.72
C PHE A 110 10.72 7.77 -4.95
N GLY A 111 10.79 9.09 -4.81
CA GLY A 111 10.92 10.03 -5.91
C GLY A 111 9.64 10.19 -6.73
N THR A 112 8.96 9.08 -7.03
CA THR A 112 7.78 9.02 -7.90
C THR A 112 6.76 8.00 -7.39
N PHE A 113 5.48 8.16 -7.76
CA PHE A 113 4.44 7.16 -7.47
C PHE A 113 4.73 5.80 -8.10
N PRO A 114 5.19 5.69 -9.37
CA PRO A 114 5.66 4.42 -9.92
C PRO A 114 6.62 3.66 -9.02
N ASN A 115 7.64 4.34 -8.48
CA ASN A 115 8.61 3.71 -7.57
C ASN A 115 7.97 3.30 -6.23
N TYR A 116 7.03 4.11 -5.71
CA TYR A 116 6.24 3.73 -4.53
C TYR A 116 5.44 2.44 -4.77
N PHE A 117 4.67 2.37 -5.86
CA PHE A 117 3.88 1.18 -6.20
C PHE A 117 4.76 -0.02 -6.47
N HIS A 118 5.91 0.16 -7.12
CA HIS A 118 6.91 -0.89 -7.27
C HIS A 118 7.42 -1.41 -5.92
N SER A 119 7.67 -0.53 -4.96
CA SER A 119 8.07 -0.92 -3.60
C SER A 119 6.98 -1.72 -2.88
N ILE A 120 5.71 -1.38 -3.11
CA ILE A 120 4.57 -2.14 -2.56
C ILE A 120 4.48 -3.53 -3.20
N ASP A 121 4.65 -3.65 -4.52
CA ASP A 121 4.66 -4.94 -5.21
C ASP A 121 5.80 -5.83 -4.73
N ASP A 122 6.99 -5.26 -4.56
CA ASP A 122 8.16 -5.95 -4.03
C ASP A 122 7.87 -6.52 -2.63
N LEU A 123 7.23 -5.74 -1.75
CA LEU A 123 6.79 -6.21 -0.44
C LEU A 123 5.75 -7.33 -0.56
N HIS A 124 4.77 -7.18 -1.47
CA HIS A 124 3.72 -8.17 -1.67
C HIS A 124 4.26 -9.51 -2.17
N GLU A 125 5.23 -9.50 -3.07
CA GLU A 125 5.84 -10.71 -3.61
C GLU A 125 6.83 -11.36 -2.64
N LYS A 126 7.71 -10.56 -2.03
CA LYS A 126 8.84 -11.08 -1.24
C LYS A 126 8.45 -11.44 0.18
N PHE A 127 7.60 -10.65 0.83
CA PHE A 127 7.27 -10.85 2.26
C PHE A 127 6.67 -12.23 2.55
N PRO A 128 5.66 -12.74 1.81
CA PRO A 128 5.07 -14.05 2.12
C PRO A 128 6.07 -15.21 2.01
N LYS A 129 7.02 -15.11 1.08
CA LYS A 129 8.07 -16.10 0.88
C LYS A 129 9.06 -16.08 2.05
N LEU A 130 9.61 -14.91 2.38
CA LEU A 130 10.54 -14.76 3.50
C LEU A 130 9.88 -15.10 4.83
N PHE A 131 8.61 -14.76 5.00
CA PHE A 131 7.86 -15.07 6.21
C PHE A 131 7.66 -16.58 6.38
N ARG A 132 7.41 -17.30 5.28
CA ARG A 132 7.35 -18.77 5.28
C ARG A 132 8.71 -19.39 5.60
N GLU A 133 9.79 -18.85 5.05
CA GLU A 133 11.16 -19.31 5.33
C GLU A 133 11.50 -19.16 6.81
N PHE A 134 11.15 -18.01 7.41
CA PHE A 134 11.28 -17.79 8.85
C PHE A 134 10.46 -18.79 9.67
N LYS A 135 9.17 -18.99 9.34
CA LYS A 135 8.32 -20.00 10.01
C LYS A 135 8.93 -21.41 9.95
N ASN A 136 9.42 -21.80 8.78
CA ASN A 136 10.04 -23.11 8.57
C ASN A 136 11.35 -23.27 9.35
N ALA A 137 12.12 -22.21 9.52
CA ALA A 137 13.33 -22.22 10.33
C ALA A 137 12.98 -22.35 11.81
N VAL A 138 11.99 -21.60 12.28
CA VAL A 138 11.47 -21.67 13.65
C VAL A 138 10.94 -23.07 13.99
N GLU A 139 10.21 -23.70 13.07
CA GLU A 139 9.67 -25.06 13.26
C GLU A 139 10.74 -26.10 13.59
N LYS A 140 11.91 -25.97 12.97
CA LYS A 140 13.03 -26.89 13.18
C LYS A 140 13.68 -26.73 14.56
N MET A 141 13.47 -25.60 15.24
CA MET A 141 14.07 -25.34 16.55
C MET A 141 13.34 -26.07 17.67
N PHE A 142 12.07 -26.43 17.50
CA PHE A 142 11.22 -27.01 18.56
C PHE A 142 11.81 -28.21 19.31
N PRO A 143 12.56 -29.14 18.68
CA PRO A 143 13.22 -30.23 19.39
C PRO A 143 14.32 -29.79 20.37
N TYR A 144 14.81 -28.55 20.24
CA TYR A 144 15.95 -28.01 20.98
C TYR A 144 15.55 -26.94 22.02
N ILE A 145 14.30 -26.46 21.97
CA ILE A 145 13.81 -25.43 22.89
C ILE A 145 13.24 -26.11 24.14
N GLU A 146 13.84 -25.85 25.30
CA GLU A 146 13.17 -26.02 26.59
C GLU A 146 12.17 -24.88 26.80
N ASP A 147 11.15 -25.08 27.63
CA ASP A 147 10.15 -24.04 27.93
C ASP A 147 10.80 -22.88 28.70
N LEU A 148 11.39 -21.94 27.94
CA LEU A 148 11.86 -20.66 28.42
C LEU A 148 10.68 -19.69 28.51
N ASP A 149 10.56 -19.01 29.65
CA ASP A 149 9.54 -18.00 29.86
C ASP A 149 9.95 -16.65 29.25
N THR A 150 8.98 -15.96 28.65
CA THR A 150 9.07 -14.57 28.20
C THR A 150 7.97 -13.73 28.83
N GLN A 151 8.21 -12.43 28.98
CA GLN A 151 7.12 -11.50 29.24
C GLN A 151 6.27 -11.38 27.97
N GLY A 152 4.98 -11.69 28.09
CA GLY A 152 4.00 -11.55 27.02
C GLY A 152 3.59 -10.09 26.85
N TYR A 153 3.54 -9.62 25.60
CA TYR A 153 2.99 -8.31 25.27
C TYR A 153 1.49 -8.49 24.95
N SER A 154 0.64 -8.21 25.95
CA SER A 154 -0.80 -8.09 25.72
C SER A 154 -1.07 -6.90 24.80
N THR A 155 -1.93 -7.09 23.79
CA THR A 155 -2.46 -6.00 22.95
C THR A 155 -3.26 -4.96 23.74
N VAL A 156 -3.58 -5.26 25.01
CA VAL A 156 -4.38 -4.42 25.91
C VAL A 156 -3.64 -4.35 27.25
N ARG A 157 -2.97 -3.22 27.50
CA ARG A 157 -2.40 -2.72 28.78
C ARG A 157 -1.85 -3.77 29.77
N GLU A 158 -0.55 -3.59 30.03
CA GLU A 158 0.31 -4.20 31.07
C GLU A 158 0.94 -5.57 30.72
N PRO A 159 2.27 -5.71 30.88
CA PRO A 159 3.00 -6.95 30.69
C PRO A 159 2.81 -7.84 31.93
N THR A 160 1.72 -8.60 31.99
CA THR A 160 1.41 -9.44 33.18
C THR A 160 1.28 -10.93 32.89
N LEU A 161 1.24 -11.37 31.63
CA LEU A 161 1.30 -12.79 31.31
C LEU A 161 2.75 -13.21 31.05
N VAL A 162 3.29 -14.05 31.93
CA VAL A 162 4.47 -14.86 31.59
C VAL A 162 4.00 -15.93 30.61
N MET A 163 4.60 -15.97 29.42
CA MET A 163 4.27 -16.94 28.39
C MET A 163 5.53 -17.73 28.04
N SER A 164 5.40 -19.04 27.81
CA SER A 164 6.50 -19.82 27.24
C SER A 164 6.81 -19.33 25.81
N LEU A 165 8.09 -19.13 25.50
CA LEU A 165 8.58 -18.87 24.14
C LEU A 165 8.11 -19.95 23.16
N ARG A 166 8.02 -21.19 23.62
CA ARG A 166 7.46 -22.30 22.84
C ARG A 166 6.02 -21.99 22.41
N ALA A 167 5.18 -21.48 23.31
CA ALA A 167 3.80 -21.10 22.99
C ALA A 167 3.74 -19.93 22.00
N VAL A 168 4.65 -18.96 22.11
CA VAL A 168 4.78 -17.84 21.16
C VAL A 168 5.13 -18.34 19.75
N PHE A 169 6.13 -19.20 19.63
CA PHE A 169 6.53 -19.78 18.35
C PHE A 169 5.47 -20.73 17.77
N LEU A 170 4.74 -21.48 18.60
CA LEU A 170 3.61 -22.31 18.13
C LEU A 170 2.54 -21.42 17.52
N GLY A 171 2.19 -20.31 18.18
CA GLY A 171 1.25 -19.33 17.65
C GLY A 171 1.72 -18.60 16.38
N LEU A 172 3.02 -18.67 16.05
CA LEU A 172 3.56 -18.14 14.80
C LEU A 172 3.40 -19.15 13.66
N ILE A 173 3.64 -20.44 13.94
CA ILE A 173 3.55 -21.55 12.97
C ILE A 173 2.10 -21.87 12.65
N GLU A 174 1.30 -22.10 13.68
CA GLU A 174 -0.07 -22.58 13.57
C GLU A 174 -1.05 -21.40 13.55
N GLU A 175 -1.55 -21.05 12.35
CA GLU A 175 -2.43 -19.90 12.14
C GLU A 175 -3.77 -19.97 12.91
N ASN A 176 -4.13 -21.18 13.37
CA ASN A 176 -5.33 -21.50 14.14
C ASN A 176 -5.01 -21.95 15.58
N TYR A 177 -3.78 -21.80 16.07
CA TYR A 177 -3.43 -22.20 17.44
C TYR A 177 -4.23 -21.38 18.45
N ARG A 178 -5.23 -22.04 19.04
CA ARG A 178 -5.92 -21.59 20.24
C ARG A 178 -5.37 -22.49 21.34
N GLY A 179 -4.31 -22.05 22.02
CA GLY A 179 -3.80 -22.75 23.18
C GLY A 179 -4.87 -23.00 24.25
N GLU A 180 -4.53 -23.77 25.28
CA GLU A 180 -5.47 -24.16 26.35
C GLU A 180 -6.08 -22.97 27.12
N GLU A 181 -5.46 -21.80 27.06
CA GLU A 181 -5.91 -20.56 27.72
C GLU A 181 -6.32 -19.48 26.70
N GLY A 182 -7.34 -19.78 25.89
CA GLY A 182 -8.16 -18.82 25.13
C GLY A 182 -7.54 -17.43 24.87
N ASN A 183 -7.06 -17.23 23.65
CA ASN A 183 -6.68 -15.93 23.06
C ASN A 183 -5.28 -15.42 23.45
N HIS A 184 -4.24 -16.07 22.93
CA HIS A 184 -2.90 -15.48 22.86
C HIS A 184 -2.58 -15.03 21.43
N ASN A 185 -3.31 -14.01 21.00
CA ASN A 185 -2.84 -13.09 19.96
C ASN A 185 -1.63 -12.32 20.52
N ASN A 186 -0.47 -12.98 20.62
CA ASN A 186 0.76 -12.30 21.01
C ASN A 186 1.03 -11.17 20.00
N TRP A 187 1.23 -9.95 20.49
CA TRP A 187 1.32 -8.75 19.66
C TRP A 187 2.32 -8.89 18.49
N PRO A 188 3.54 -9.45 18.67
CA PRO A 188 4.48 -9.69 17.58
C PRO A 188 3.93 -10.60 16.46
N ASN A 189 3.21 -11.67 16.81
CA ASN A 189 2.61 -12.59 15.83
C ASN A 189 1.52 -11.88 15.03
N CYS A 190 0.71 -11.07 15.72
CA CYS A 190 -0.31 -10.26 15.09
C CYS A 190 0.30 -9.25 14.09
N CYS A 191 1.37 -8.57 14.47
CA CYS A 191 2.06 -7.61 13.60
C CYS A 191 2.55 -8.27 12.31
N LEU A 192 3.28 -9.39 12.40
CA LEU A 192 3.77 -10.11 11.22
C LEU A 192 2.63 -10.62 10.32
N ARG A 193 1.54 -11.14 10.91
CA ARG A 193 0.37 -11.63 10.15
C ARG A 193 -0.42 -10.51 9.47
N ILE A 194 -0.63 -9.41 10.18
CA ILE A 194 -1.40 -8.26 9.68
C ILE A 194 -0.62 -7.58 8.57
N PHE A 195 0.69 -7.42 8.71
CA PHE A 195 1.51 -6.73 7.72
C PHE A 195 1.34 -7.29 6.30
N GLY A 196 1.42 -8.61 6.13
CA GLY A 196 1.22 -9.24 4.82
C GLY A 196 -0.15 -8.94 4.20
N ARG A 197 -1.20 -8.76 5.02
CA ARG A 197 -2.53 -8.34 4.55
C ARG A 197 -2.58 -6.85 4.24
N THR A 198 -1.85 -6.04 5.01
CA THR A 198 -1.88 -4.59 4.90
C THR A 198 -1.11 -4.08 3.68
N VAL A 199 -0.07 -4.78 3.22
CA VAL A 199 0.69 -4.38 2.01
C VAL A 199 -0.24 -4.14 0.80
N ASN A 200 -1.24 -5.00 0.59
CA ASN A 200 -2.21 -4.83 -0.50
C ASN A 200 -3.13 -3.63 -0.32
N ILE A 201 -3.44 -3.29 0.93
CA ILE A 201 -4.29 -2.16 1.27
C ILE A 201 -3.53 -0.84 1.10
N LEU A 202 -2.21 -0.82 1.30
CA LEU A 202 -1.39 0.39 1.19
C LEU A 202 -1.52 1.06 -0.18
N GLY A 203 -1.32 0.30 -1.26
CA GLY A 203 -1.43 0.86 -2.60
C GLY A 203 -2.87 1.26 -2.95
N LEU A 204 -3.87 0.50 -2.49
CA LEU A 204 -5.29 0.80 -2.74
C LEU A 204 -5.73 2.09 -2.04
N TYR A 205 -5.23 2.32 -0.82
CA TYR A 205 -5.56 3.51 -0.05
C TYR A 205 -5.08 4.78 -0.75
N ILE A 206 -3.87 4.76 -1.31
CA ILE A 206 -3.32 5.89 -2.06
C ILE A 206 -4.03 6.07 -3.40
N LEU A 207 -4.42 4.96 -4.05
CA LEU A 207 -5.25 4.96 -5.24
C LEU A 207 -6.61 5.65 -4.99
N ASP A 208 -7.31 5.23 -3.93
CA ASP A 208 -8.59 5.81 -3.54
C ASP A 208 -8.42 7.28 -3.17
N LYS A 209 -7.42 7.64 -2.36
CA LYS A 209 -7.16 9.05 -2.03
C LYS A 209 -6.94 9.96 -3.23
N TYR A 210 -6.35 9.45 -4.31
CA TYR A 210 -6.13 10.24 -5.51
C TYR A 210 -7.36 10.30 -6.43
N PHE A 211 -7.98 9.15 -6.68
CA PHE A 211 -9.02 9.05 -7.71
C PHE A 211 -10.44 9.18 -7.18
N HIS A 212 -10.71 8.89 -5.91
CA HIS A 212 -12.06 8.82 -5.34
C HIS A 212 -12.85 10.09 -5.60
N ASP A 213 -12.30 11.24 -5.19
CA ASP A 213 -12.98 12.52 -5.34
C ASP A 213 -13.11 12.91 -6.82
N ILE A 214 -12.19 12.47 -7.68
CA ILE A 214 -12.25 12.71 -9.12
C ILE A 214 -13.41 11.91 -9.72
N VAL A 215 -13.45 10.59 -9.50
CA VAL A 215 -14.42 9.69 -10.15
C VAL A 215 -15.82 9.76 -9.53
N ASN A 216 -15.92 10.18 -8.26
CA ASN A 216 -17.19 10.30 -7.53
C ASN A 216 -17.73 11.73 -7.47
N ASN A 217 -17.13 12.68 -8.21
CA ASN A 217 -17.65 14.04 -8.33
C ASN A 217 -18.93 14.06 -9.19
N ASN A 218 -20.05 13.65 -8.59
CA ASN A 218 -21.36 13.65 -9.26
C ASN A 218 -21.76 15.06 -9.69
N THR A 219 -21.37 16.10 -8.94
CA THR A 219 -21.61 17.50 -9.30
C THR A 219 -20.92 17.90 -10.60
N PHE A 220 -19.69 17.43 -10.85
CA PHE A 220 -18.99 17.67 -12.10
C PHE A 220 -19.71 17.02 -13.30
N ILE A 221 -20.19 15.79 -13.14
CA ILE A 221 -20.96 15.07 -14.18
C ILE A 221 -22.29 15.77 -14.45
N GLU A 222 -23.00 16.17 -13.40
CA GLU A 222 -24.28 16.89 -13.48
C GLU A 222 -24.10 18.24 -14.20
N CYS A 223 -23.13 19.06 -13.77
CA CYS A 223 -22.83 20.35 -14.40
C CYS A 223 -22.41 20.19 -15.87
N LEU A 224 -21.57 19.20 -16.20
CA LEU A 224 -21.20 18.92 -17.60
C LEU A 224 -22.41 18.54 -18.45
N SER A 225 -23.31 17.72 -17.91
CA SER A 225 -24.53 17.29 -18.60
C SER A 225 -25.47 18.47 -18.86
N GLU A 226 -25.62 19.38 -17.90
CA GLU A 226 -26.39 20.62 -18.05
C GLU A 226 -25.79 21.53 -19.13
N ILE A 227 -24.47 21.76 -19.09
CA ILE A 227 -23.75 22.56 -20.09
C ILE A 227 -23.96 21.97 -21.49
N LEU A 228 -23.84 20.65 -21.63
CA LEU A 228 -24.02 19.96 -22.90
C LEU A 228 -25.45 20.14 -23.44
N GLN A 229 -26.45 20.06 -22.57
CA GLN A 229 -27.85 20.28 -22.92
C GLN A 229 -28.12 21.74 -23.34
N GLU A 230 -27.57 22.71 -22.62
CA GLU A 230 -27.70 24.14 -22.96
C GLU A 230 -27.02 24.46 -24.29
N LEU A 231 -25.81 23.97 -24.51
CA LEU A 231 -25.06 24.17 -25.76
C LEU A 231 -25.75 23.50 -26.95
N THR A 232 -26.30 22.29 -26.78
CA THR A 232 -27.11 21.62 -27.80
C THR A 232 -28.36 22.44 -28.15
N THR A 233 -28.98 23.06 -27.14
CA THR A 233 -30.16 23.93 -27.33
C THR A 233 -29.77 25.21 -28.08
N LEU A 234 -28.64 25.79 -27.73
CA LEU A 234 -28.09 26.98 -28.37
C LEU A 234 -27.71 26.72 -29.83
N GLU A 235 -27.03 25.60 -30.12
CA GLU A 235 -26.68 25.19 -31.48
C GLU A 235 -27.93 25.04 -32.36
N LYS A 236 -28.97 24.38 -31.85
CA LYS A 236 -30.28 24.25 -32.53
C LYS A 236 -30.94 25.61 -32.75
N ALA A 237 -30.87 26.52 -31.79
CA ALA A 237 -31.45 27.87 -31.90
C ALA A 237 -30.71 28.73 -32.93
N VAL A 238 -29.38 28.67 -32.96
CA VAL A 238 -28.54 29.32 -33.98
C VAL A 238 -28.81 28.73 -35.36
N GLY A 239 -28.98 27.41 -35.46
CA GLY A 239 -29.30 26.73 -36.72
C GLY A 239 -30.60 27.19 -37.38
N ARG A 240 -31.57 27.67 -36.59
CA ARG A 240 -32.89 28.15 -37.05
C ARG A 240 -32.94 29.64 -37.41
N ARG A 241 -31.93 30.44 -37.02
CA ARG A 241 -31.91 31.88 -37.28
C ARG A 241 -31.13 32.21 -38.56
N MET A 242 -31.64 33.19 -39.31
CA MET A 242 -30.95 33.72 -40.48
C MET A 242 -29.95 34.79 -40.02
N PHE A 243 -28.66 34.49 -40.10
CA PHE A 243 -27.59 35.41 -39.76
C PHE A 243 -26.96 36.01 -41.01
N PRO A 244 -26.67 37.32 -41.03
CA PRO A 244 -25.97 37.95 -42.13
C PRO A 244 -24.52 37.43 -42.27
N ASN A 245 -23.99 37.51 -43.49
CA ASN A 245 -22.57 37.30 -43.81
C ASN A 245 -21.96 35.97 -43.30
N GLY A 246 -22.75 34.88 -43.26
CA GLY A 246 -22.24 33.55 -42.87
C GLY A 246 -21.88 33.39 -41.40
N GLN A 247 -22.19 34.36 -40.53
CA GLN A 247 -21.89 34.32 -39.09
C GLN A 247 -22.57 33.13 -38.40
N GLY A 248 -23.78 32.76 -38.84
CA GLY A 248 -24.51 31.62 -38.29
C GLY A 248 -23.90 30.26 -38.61
N ALA A 249 -23.10 30.15 -39.67
CA ALA A 249 -22.31 28.94 -39.93
C ALA A 249 -21.12 28.87 -38.97
N ARG A 250 -20.34 29.95 -38.85
CA ARG A 250 -19.18 30.02 -37.94
C ARG A 250 -19.53 29.77 -36.48
N ILE A 251 -20.65 30.32 -36.00
CA ILE A 251 -21.10 30.10 -34.61
C ILE A 251 -21.53 28.64 -34.42
N ARG A 252 -22.17 28.04 -35.41
CA ARG A 252 -22.59 26.64 -35.36
C ARG A 252 -21.39 25.70 -35.34
N ASP A 253 -20.41 25.94 -36.22
CA ASP A 253 -19.18 25.15 -36.29
C ASP A 253 -18.42 25.25 -34.94
N ALA A 254 -18.30 26.45 -34.37
CA ALA A 254 -17.68 26.62 -33.06
C ALA A 254 -18.45 25.92 -31.92
N LEU A 255 -19.79 25.94 -31.94
CA LEU A 255 -20.61 25.21 -30.97
C LEU A 255 -20.45 23.69 -31.13
N HIS A 256 -20.37 23.22 -32.37
CA HIS A 256 -20.14 21.81 -32.68
C HIS A 256 -18.78 21.34 -32.15
N ASP A 257 -17.71 22.11 -32.40
CA ASP A 257 -16.37 21.81 -31.88
C ASP A 257 -16.33 21.75 -30.34
N ILE A 258 -17.07 22.64 -29.67
CA ILE A 258 -17.21 22.64 -28.21
C ILE A 258 -17.96 21.40 -27.74
N LEU A 259 -19.07 21.04 -28.39
CA LEU A 259 -19.85 19.84 -28.06
C LEU A 259 -19.01 18.57 -28.22
N ASP A 260 -18.29 18.42 -29.33
CA ASP A 260 -17.38 17.28 -29.57
C ASP A 260 -16.28 17.21 -28.51
N SER A 261 -15.75 18.36 -28.08
CA SER A 261 -14.73 18.43 -27.01
C SER A 261 -15.29 18.00 -25.65
N LEU A 262 -16.54 18.39 -25.35
CA LEU A 262 -17.22 18.01 -24.11
C LEU A 262 -17.62 16.53 -24.11
N ASP A 263 -18.11 16.00 -25.22
CA ASP A 263 -18.39 14.57 -25.38
C ASP A 263 -17.12 13.73 -25.23
N SER A 264 -16.00 14.19 -25.82
CA SER A 264 -14.69 13.55 -25.63
C SER A 264 -14.25 13.55 -24.17
N LEU A 265 -14.49 14.63 -23.44
CA LEU A 265 -14.19 14.73 -22.01
C LEU A 265 -15.07 13.78 -21.19
N PHE A 266 -16.36 13.69 -21.52
CA PHE A 266 -17.32 12.79 -20.86
C PHE A 266 -16.90 11.32 -21.02
N GLU A 267 -16.54 10.92 -22.24
CA GLU A 267 -16.03 9.57 -22.51
C GLU A 267 -14.73 9.28 -21.77
N LYS A 268 -13.78 10.23 -21.73
CA LYS A 268 -12.55 10.07 -20.94
C LYS A 268 -12.84 9.87 -19.46
N PHE A 269 -13.77 10.64 -18.89
CA PHE A 269 -14.15 10.52 -17.49
C PHE A 269 -14.83 9.17 -17.19
N ARG A 270 -15.75 8.74 -18.07
CA ARG A 270 -16.39 7.42 -17.95
C ARG A 270 -15.37 6.29 -18.02
N ASN A 271 -14.44 6.37 -18.96
CA ASN A 271 -13.36 5.38 -19.11
C ASN A 271 -12.43 5.38 -17.88
N LEU A 272 -12.13 6.55 -17.31
CA LEU A 272 -11.37 6.64 -16.06
C LEU A 272 -12.09 5.95 -14.90
N ARG A 273 -13.40 6.18 -14.74
CA ARG A 273 -14.20 5.54 -13.70
C ARG A 273 -14.21 4.01 -13.86
N ILE A 274 -14.46 3.51 -15.07
CA ILE A 274 -14.42 2.07 -15.36
C ILE A 274 -13.03 1.50 -15.06
N ALA A 275 -11.97 2.21 -15.44
CA ALA A 275 -10.61 1.80 -15.17
C ALA A 275 -10.31 1.72 -13.67
N TYR A 276 -10.75 2.72 -12.92
CA TYR A 276 -10.61 2.81 -11.46
C TYR A 276 -11.36 1.67 -10.75
N ASP A 277 -12.66 1.51 -11.03
CA ASP A 277 -13.50 0.48 -10.41
C ASP A 277 -12.91 -0.93 -10.67
N GLN A 278 -12.46 -1.18 -11.90
CA GLN A 278 -11.81 -2.45 -12.23
C GLN A 278 -10.45 -2.62 -11.54
N ALA A 279 -9.64 -1.56 -11.41
CA ALA A 279 -8.37 -1.63 -10.72
C ALA A 279 -8.53 -1.94 -9.23
N VAL A 280 -9.54 -1.35 -8.58
CA VAL A 280 -9.87 -1.63 -7.16
C VAL A 280 -10.22 -3.11 -6.98
N VAL A 281 -11.05 -3.68 -7.86
CA VAL A 281 -11.42 -5.11 -7.83
C VAL A 281 -10.21 -6.00 -8.12
N ASP A 282 -9.46 -5.71 -9.18
CA ASP A 282 -8.31 -6.52 -9.59
C ASP A 282 -7.24 -6.57 -8.49
N ILE A 283 -6.96 -5.45 -7.83
CA ILE A 283 -5.94 -5.38 -6.80
C ILE A 283 -6.48 -5.92 -5.46
N GLY A 284 -7.68 -5.51 -5.07
CA GLY A 284 -8.26 -5.84 -3.77
C GLY A 284 -8.75 -7.29 -3.67
N GLU A 285 -9.53 -7.74 -4.65
CA GLU A 285 -10.15 -9.06 -4.63
C GLU A 285 -9.30 -10.11 -5.35
N ASN A 286 -8.70 -9.73 -6.49
CA ASN A 286 -7.94 -10.67 -7.32
C ASN A 286 -6.44 -10.71 -7.01
N GLY A 287 -5.94 -9.84 -6.12
CA GLY A 287 -4.54 -9.80 -5.71
C GLY A 287 -3.57 -9.42 -6.83
N ALA A 288 -4.04 -8.66 -7.83
CA ALA A 288 -3.19 -8.14 -8.89
C ALA A 288 -2.15 -7.15 -8.33
N LEU A 289 -0.95 -7.18 -8.90
CA LEU A 289 0.11 -6.23 -8.59
C LEU A 289 -0.16 -4.87 -9.25
N PHE A 290 0.29 -3.81 -8.59
CA PHE A 290 0.24 -2.45 -9.13
C PHE A 290 1.17 -2.29 -10.33
N GLY A 291 2.24 -3.07 -10.39
CA GLY A 291 3.33 -2.95 -11.34
C GLY A 291 3.79 -4.30 -11.87
N PRO A 292 3.55 -4.60 -13.16
CA PRO A 292 4.25 -5.70 -13.83
C PRO A 292 5.71 -5.35 -14.23
N ARG A 293 6.41 -4.51 -13.47
CA ARG A 293 7.63 -3.72 -13.80
C ARG A 293 7.34 -2.43 -14.57
N PHE A 294 7.91 -1.32 -14.10
CA PHE A 294 7.99 -0.03 -14.82
C PHE A 294 9.27 0.02 -15.66
N ASP A 295 9.61 -1.10 -16.31
CA ASP A 295 10.74 -1.16 -17.23
C ASP A 295 10.21 -0.88 -18.65
N GLU A 296 10.20 0.40 -19.02
CA GLU A 296 10.47 0.93 -20.37
C GLU A 296 11.34 2.18 -20.26
#